data_AF-A0A6N7WUI8-F1
#
_entry.id   AF-A0A6N7WUI8-F1
#
_cell.length_a   1.000
_cell.length_b   1.000
_cell.length_c   1.000
_cell.angle_alpha   90.00
_cell.angle_beta   90.00
_cell.angle_gamma   90.00
#
_symmetry.space_group_name_H-M   'P 1'
#
loop_
_entity.id
_entity.type
_entity.pdbx_description
1 polymer ?
#
loop_
_entity_poly.entity_id
_entity_poly.type
_entity_poly.pdbx_seq_one_letter_code
_entity_poly.pdbx_strand_id
1 'polypeptide(L)'
;MRARRAVLHAVGALLVATLCLGAYGLVAPQSAGLPSSADGTNADPVFSDADVRRVLRDYGMGTYCDVDRVMRDSYVIPGLKMTRTLDADGNLCTCTTMTPQGVCVAGRYLLVSAYCHDRVHDSVIYRIGLRSHRLEGVIVLDGTPHVGGLAYDAKHDRVWMCGYREGKNGGATVSSLKASAWEYYDASRADGPCAVERTYYIPTLAHASFLTVKGDRLYVGDFSDTRRSRTTIQAFDIEKGGTLRQADRDETMADLQKVRSDGYLESEEGLEPEDDTVDVRNTRVMKHVVKDAARSHGDMPVPVDGALINGQAQGMALVRDLCLLSQSYGLRDSRLRVMAWDGGAWNNDLRNAQAWATFVLPPMMEETEVSGGRLYLCFESGAEAYRWQDCARVDRVLVLRLKDVVGS
;
A
#
# COMPACT_ATOMS: atom_id res chain seq x y z
N MET A 1 40.13 36.33 57.34
CA MET A 1 38.65 36.32 57.18
C MET A 1 38.14 36.45 55.73
N ARG A 2 38.80 37.22 54.84
CA ARG A 2 38.33 37.41 53.45
C ARG A 2 38.39 36.15 52.55
N ALA A 3 39.42 35.32 52.69
CA ALA A 3 39.56 34.11 51.87
C ALA A 3 38.47 33.04 52.13
N ARG A 4 38.01 32.89 53.38
CA ARG A 4 36.94 31.92 53.73
C ARG A 4 35.57 32.31 53.17
N ARG A 5 35.27 33.62 53.01
CA ARG A 5 34.03 34.08 52.37
C ARG A 5 34.03 33.86 50.86
N ALA A 6 35.17 34.04 50.20
CA ALA A 6 35.30 33.80 48.76
C ALA A 6 35.10 32.33 48.39
N VAL A 7 35.65 31.40 49.18
CA VAL A 7 35.47 29.95 48.98
C VAL A 7 34.01 29.54 49.23
N LEU A 8 33.34 30.10 50.23
CA LEU A 8 31.93 29.80 50.50
C LEU A 8 31.00 30.30 49.39
N HIS A 9 31.28 31.47 48.80
CA HIS A 9 30.53 31.99 47.66
C HIS A 9 30.80 31.21 46.37
N ALA A 10 32.03 30.75 46.14
CA ALA A 10 32.36 29.93 44.98
C ALA A 10 31.70 28.54 45.05
N VAL A 11 31.70 27.90 46.22
CA VAL A 11 31.03 26.61 46.44
C VAL A 11 29.51 26.74 46.34
N GLY A 12 28.93 27.83 46.88
CA GLY A 12 27.50 28.12 46.74
C GLY A 12 27.08 28.37 45.28
N ALA A 13 27.88 29.11 44.50
CA ALA A 13 27.61 29.35 43.09
C ALA A 13 27.73 28.06 42.25
N LEU A 14 28.69 27.18 42.58
CA LEU A 14 28.86 25.90 41.89
C LEU A 14 27.67 24.95 42.15
N LEU A 15 27.16 24.93 43.39
CA LEU A 15 25.98 24.15 43.80
C LEU A 15 24.69 24.66 43.13
N VAL A 16 24.50 25.98 43.02
CA VAL A 16 23.35 26.55 42.31
C VAL A 16 23.45 26.27 40.81
N ALA A 17 24.65 26.36 40.22
CA ALA A 17 24.85 26.03 38.81
C ALA A 17 24.60 24.53 38.52
N THR A 18 24.99 23.62 39.42
CA THR A 18 24.69 22.18 39.28
C THR A 18 23.22 21.86 39.50
N LEU A 19 22.53 22.55 40.41
CA LEU A 19 21.08 22.42 40.60
C LEU A 19 20.30 23.00 39.39
N CYS A 20 20.75 24.11 38.81
CA CYS A 20 20.16 24.67 37.60
C CYS A 20 20.42 23.80 36.36
N LEU A 21 21.62 23.21 36.22
CA LEU A 21 21.93 22.24 35.14
C LEU A 21 21.21 20.91 35.33
N GLY A 22 21.02 20.45 36.58
CA GLY A 22 20.21 19.28 36.91
C GLY A 22 18.71 19.50 36.65
N ALA A 23 18.20 20.70 36.90
CA ALA A 23 16.83 21.09 36.55
C ALA A 23 16.65 21.29 35.04
N TYR A 24 17.67 21.81 34.33
CA TYR A 24 17.66 21.91 32.86
C TYR A 24 17.77 20.54 32.18
N GLY A 25 18.51 19.60 32.78
CA GLY A 25 18.61 18.21 32.34
C GLY A 25 17.36 17.37 32.64
N LEU A 26 16.45 17.86 33.47
CA LEU A 26 15.13 17.26 33.74
C LEU A 26 14.00 17.88 32.91
N VAL A 27 14.28 18.94 32.13
CA VAL A 27 13.39 19.44 31.09
C VAL A 27 14.04 19.12 29.75
N ALA A 28 13.97 17.84 29.39
CA ALA A 28 14.18 17.43 28.01
C ALA A 28 13.29 18.28 27.10
N PRO A 29 13.75 18.72 25.92
CA PRO A 29 12.85 19.24 24.91
C PRO A 29 11.77 18.19 24.68
N GLN A 30 10.49 18.58 24.79
CA GLN A 30 9.38 17.75 24.33
C GLN A 30 9.54 17.55 22.82
N SER A 31 10.28 16.51 22.44
CA SER A 31 10.42 16.07 21.05
C SER A 31 9.98 14.61 20.94
N ALA A 32 8.68 14.43 21.03
CA ALA A 32 7.88 13.42 20.34
C ALA A 32 6.46 13.68 20.83
N GLY A 33 5.53 14.05 19.94
CA GLY A 33 4.12 14.01 20.30
C GLY A 33 3.82 12.62 20.84
N LEU A 34 3.21 12.53 22.02
CA LEU A 34 2.79 11.26 22.60
C LEU A 34 2.02 10.46 21.53
N PRO A 35 2.30 9.17 21.36
CA PRO A 35 1.52 8.30 20.47
C PRO A 35 0.05 8.35 20.90
N SER A 36 -0.84 8.74 19.99
CA SER A 36 -2.26 8.59 20.24
C SER A 36 -2.62 7.13 19.99
N SER A 37 -2.70 6.31 21.03
CA SER A 37 -3.42 5.05 20.94
C SER A 37 -4.91 5.37 20.84
N ALA A 38 -5.46 5.40 19.63
CA ALA A 38 -6.92 5.34 19.50
C ALA A 38 -7.35 3.92 19.90
N ASP A 39 -8.14 3.81 20.97
CA ASP A 39 -8.99 2.64 21.26
C ASP A 39 -8.29 1.25 21.30
N GLY A 40 -7.02 1.22 21.71
CA GLY A 40 -6.24 -0.02 21.83
C GLY A 40 -5.43 -0.41 20.59
N THR A 41 -5.33 0.48 19.60
CA THR A 41 -4.39 0.36 18.47
C THR A 41 -3.16 1.23 18.71
N ASN A 42 -1.94 0.68 18.56
CA ASN A 42 -0.73 1.48 18.75
C ASN A 42 -0.51 2.46 17.58
N ALA A 43 0.01 3.64 17.86
CA ALA A 43 0.49 4.59 16.85
C ALA A 43 2.01 4.86 16.93
N ASP A 44 2.69 4.23 17.90
CA ASP A 44 4.14 4.32 18.05
C ASP A 44 4.91 3.59 16.96
N PRO A 45 6.06 4.13 16.53
CA PRO A 45 6.97 3.45 15.63
C PRO A 45 7.50 2.15 16.25
N VAL A 46 7.86 1.20 15.39
CA VAL A 46 8.54 -0.05 15.75
C VAL A 46 10.05 0.18 15.79
N PHE A 47 10.58 0.99 14.87
CA PHE A 47 12.01 1.25 14.75
C PHE A 47 12.36 2.67 15.19
N SER A 48 13.61 2.84 15.62
CA SER A 48 14.10 4.18 15.92
C SER A 48 14.21 5.02 14.64
N ASP A 49 13.98 6.30 14.81
CA ASP A 49 14.13 7.29 13.75
C ASP A 49 15.57 7.33 13.18
N ALA A 50 16.57 6.98 13.98
CA ALA A 50 17.96 6.89 13.54
C ALA A 50 18.21 5.65 12.67
N ASP A 51 17.58 4.52 12.99
CA ASP A 51 17.72 3.28 12.21
C ASP A 51 17.06 3.41 10.85
N VAL A 52 15.86 3.99 10.78
CA VAL A 52 15.20 4.24 9.49
C VAL A 52 16.04 5.21 8.65
N ARG A 53 16.56 6.30 9.22
CA ARG A 53 17.49 7.20 8.49
C ARG A 53 18.70 6.47 7.92
N ARG A 54 19.28 5.55 8.68
CA ARG A 54 20.41 4.73 8.22
C ARG A 54 20.00 3.90 7.00
N VAL A 55 18.88 3.17 7.10
CA VAL A 55 18.31 2.41 5.98
C VAL A 55 18.15 3.29 4.74
N LEU A 56 17.48 4.44 4.84
CA LEU A 56 17.26 5.31 3.68
C LEU A 56 18.58 5.79 3.05
N ARG A 57 19.60 6.07 3.86
CA ARG A 57 20.93 6.46 3.36
C ARG A 57 21.68 5.30 2.71
N ASP A 58 21.57 4.10 3.27
CA ASP A 58 22.21 2.88 2.73
C ASP A 58 21.63 2.51 1.35
N TYR A 59 20.33 2.78 1.11
CA TYR A 59 19.69 2.68 -0.21
C TYR A 59 19.97 3.89 -1.12
N GLY A 60 20.91 4.77 -0.76
CA GLY A 60 21.34 5.89 -1.59
C GLY A 60 20.29 7.00 -1.75
N MET A 61 19.22 7.01 -0.95
CA MET A 61 18.14 8.00 -1.10
C MET A 61 18.63 9.44 -0.94
N GLY A 62 19.69 9.64 -0.14
CA GLY A 62 20.33 10.94 0.04
C GLY A 62 20.96 11.56 -1.22
N THR A 63 21.07 10.80 -2.31
CA THR A 63 21.60 11.31 -3.59
C THR A 63 20.56 12.05 -4.43
N TYR A 64 19.27 11.78 -4.22
CA TYR A 64 18.18 12.38 -4.98
C TYR A 64 17.11 13.05 -4.11
N CYS A 65 17.06 12.75 -2.81
CA CYS A 65 16.14 13.41 -1.88
C CYS A 65 16.80 13.79 -0.55
N ASP A 66 16.14 14.71 0.16
CA ASP A 66 16.51 15.13 1.50
C ASP A 66 15.92 14.14 2.53
N VAL A 67 16.77 13.25 3.06
CA VAL A 67 16.35 12.18 3.98
C VAL A 67 15.69 12.72 5.25
N ASP A 68 16.12 13.86 5.78
CA ASP A 68 15.52 14.42 7.00
C ASP A 68 14.13 15.00 6.72
N ARG A 69 13.91 15.52 5.51
CA ARG A 69 12.57 15.86 5.02
C ARG A 69 11.70 14.63 4.82
N VAL A 70 12.21 13.57 4.19
CA VAL A 70 11.44 12.31 4.04
C VAL A 70 11.01 11.83 5.42
N MET A 71 11.91 11.78 6.40
CA MET A 71 11.59 11.35 7.76
C MET A 71 10.53 12.21 8.46
N ARG A 72 10.61 13.54 8.30
CA ARG A 72 9.62 14.47 8.87
C ARG A 72 8.26 14.36 8.18
N ASP A 73 8.25 14.16 6.87
CA ASP A 73 7.02 14.16 6.08
C ASP A 73 6.35 12.77 6.04
N SER A 74 7.05 11.71 6.46
CA SER A 74 6.55 10.33 6.55
C SER A 74 5.52 10.14 7.67
N TYR A 75 4.75 9.05 7.55
CA TYR A 75 3.71 8.68 8.51
C TYR A 75 4.03 7.32 9.11
N VAL A 76 4.24 7.26 10.42
CA VAL A 76 4.35 5.97 11.12
C VAL A 76 3.09 5.15 10.85
N ILE A 77 3.27 3.90 10.42
CA ILE A 77 2.15 3.00 10.18
C ILE A 77 1.62 2.53 11.54
N PRO A 78 0.36 2.82 11.90
CA PRO A 78 -0.24 2.36 13.14
C PRO A 78 -0.45 0.83 13.14
N GLY A 79 -0.72 0.26 14.30
CA GLY A 79 -1.19 -1.11 14.42
C GLY A 79 -0.15 -2.22 14.27
N LEU A 80 1.12 -1.87 13.98
CA LEU A 80 2.22 -2.82 13.80
C LEU A 80 2.59 -3.61 15.09
N LYS A 81 2.14 -3.17 16.26
CA LYS A 81 2.33 -3.89 17.54
C LYS A 81 1.02 -4.49 18.05
N MET A 82 -0.07 -3.74 17.96
CA MET A 82 -1.41 -4.14 18.36
C MET A 82 -2.46 -3.29 17.63
N THR A 83 -3.54 -3.94 17.20
CA THR A 83 -4.67 -3.34 16.50
C THR A 83 -5.97 -3.83 17.08
N ARG A 84 -6.85 -2.89 17.44
CA ARG A 84 -8.25 -3.15 17.76
C ARG A 84 -9.03 -3.49 16.49
N THR A 85 -9.61 -4.68 16.44
CA THR A 85 -10.41 -5.19 15.30
C THR A 85 -11.45 -6.20 15.81
N LEU A 86 -12.14 -6.92 14.93
CA LEU A 86 -13.10 -7.97 15.25
C LEU A 86 -12.52 -9.38 15.01
N ASP A 87 -13.00 -10.36 15.77
CA ASP A 87 -12.77 -11.78 15.50
C ASP A 87 -13.85 -12.36 14.56
N ALA A 88 -13.73 -13.65 14.22
CA ALA A 88 -14.66 -14.33 13.31
C ALA A 88 -16.13 -14.38 13.81
N ASP A 89 -16.35 -14.19 15.11
CA ASP A 89 -17.68 -14.12 15.73
C ASP A 89 -18.22 -12.67 15.80
N GLY A 90 -17.47 -11.70 15.27
CA GLY A 90 -17.80 -10.28 15.29
C GLY A 90 -17.52 -9.60 16.63
N ASN A 91 -16.76 -10.22 17.54
CA ASN A 91 -16.44 -9.63 18.83
C ASN A 91 -15.19 -8.77 18.76
N LEU A 92 -15.21 -7.67 19.50
CA LEU A 92 -14.09 -6.74 19.59
C LEU A 92 -12.88 -7.38 20.29
N CYS A 93 -11.76 -7.50 19.58
CA CYS A 93 -10.56 -8.19 20.03
C CYS A 93 -9.28 -7.35 19.76
N THR A 94 -8.11 -7.97 19.86
CA THR A 94 -6.83 -7.31 19.57
C THR A 94 -5.95 -8.23 18.74
N CYS A 95 -5.57 -7.76 17.56
CA CYS A 95 -4.64 -8.43 16.67
C CYS A 95 -3.22 -7.86 16.86
N THR A 96 -2.20 -8.72 16.92
CA THR A 96 -0.79 -8.32 17.05
C THR A 96 0.03 -8.57 15.77
N THR A 97 -0.61 -9.10 14.73
CA THR A 97 0.02 -9.58 13.49
C THR A 97 -0.56 -8.88 12.26
N MET A 98 -0.99 -7.62 12.40
CA MET A 98 -1.42 -6.81 11.26
C MET A 98 -0.24 -6.49 10.33
N THR A 99 -0.45 -6.75 9.04
CA THR A 99 0.53 -6.53 7.98
C THR A 99 -0.03 -5.49 6.99
N PRO A 100 0.60 -4.30 6.85
CA PRO A 100 0.08 -3.22 6.02
C PRO A 100 0.40 -3.42 4.54
N GLN A 101 -0.53 -3.13 3.62
CA GLN A 101 -0.31 -3.37 2.18
C GLN A 101 -0.62 -2.13 1.33
N GLY A 102 -1.88 -1.68 1.37
CA GLY A 102 -2.38 -0.60 0.53
C GLY A 102 -2.17 0.77 1.13
N VAL A 103 -2.05 1.80 0.28
CA VAL A 103 -1.96 3.20 0.69
C VAL A 103 -2.65 4.11 -0.30
N CYS A 104 -3.50 5.01 0.18
CA CYS A 104 -4.07 6.06 -0.66
C CYS A 104 -4.33 7.35 0.11
N VAL A 105 -4.38 8.47 -0.62
CA VAL A 105 -4.75 9.77 -0.05
C VAL A 105 -6.22 10.04 -0.33
N ALA A 106 -7.03 10.09 0.72
CA ALA A 106 -8.47 10.33 0.65
C ALA A 106 -8.85 11.64 1.37
N GLY A 107 -9.01 12.72 0.60
CA GLY A 107 -9.36 14.04 1.13
C GLY A 107 -8.30 14.57 2.12
N ARG A 108 -8.64 14.58 3.41
CA ARG A 108 -7.72 15.03 4.50
C ARG A 108 -6.97 13.89 5.18
N TYR A 109 -7.12 12.67 4.68
CA TYR A 109 -6.61 11.45 5.29
C TYR A 109 -5.61 10.73 4.40
N LEU A 110 -4.62 10.11 5.04
CA LEU A 110 -3.87 8.99 4.49
C LEU A 110 -4.53 7.71 5.01
N LEU A 111 -4.92 6.84 4.10
CA LEU A 111 -5.48 5.53 4.42
C LEU A 111 -4.41 4.47 4.19
N VAL A 112 -4.28 3.53 5.12
CA VAL A 112 -3.36 2.39 5.01
C VAL A 112 -4.14 1.12 5.35
N SER A 113 -4.30 0.19 4.40
CA SER A 113 -4.91 -1.11 4.70
C SER A 113 -3.92 -2.03 5.40
N ALA A 114 -4.44 -2.92 6.25
CA ALA A 114 -3.66 -4.01 6.82
C ALA A 114 -4.54 -5.24 7.05
N TYR A 115 -3.99 -6.42 6.77
CA TYR A 115 -4.65 -7.70 7.01
C TYR A 115 -4.03 -8.42 8.21
N CYS A 116 -4.80 -9.29 8.85
CA CYS A 116 -4.27 -10.17 9.90
C CYS A 116 -3.45 -11.30 9.26
N HIS A 117 -2.13 -11.32 9.51
CA HIS A 117 -1.24 -12.33 8.94
C HIS A 117 -1.67 -13.77 9.29
N ASP A 118 -2.17 -13.98 10.51
CA ASP A 118 -2.65 -15.28 10.99
C ASP A 118 -4.02 -15.67 10.44
N ARG A 119 -4.72 -14.74 9.76
CA ARG A 119 -6.06 -14.94 9.16
C ARG A 119 -7.15 -15.34 10.15
N VAL A 120 -7.10 -14.82 11.38
CA VAL A 120 -8.11 -15.09 12.43
C VAL A 120 -8.85 -13.83 12.90
N HIS A 121 -8.47 -12.65 12.40
CA HIS A 121 -9.10 -11.38 12.74
C HIS A 121 -9.45 -10.59 11.48
N ASP A 122 -10.45 -9.75 11.61
CA ASP A 122 -10.90 -8.88 10.54
C ASP A 122 -9.82 -7.89 10.12
N SER A 123 -9.68 -7.67 8.81
CA SER A 123 -8.73 -6.71 8.26
C SER A 123 -9.17 -5.28 8.53
N VAL A 124 -8.24 -4.32 8.43
CA VAL A 124 -8.51 -2.93 8.78
C VAL A 124 -7.97 -1.94 7.76
N ILE A 125 -8.48 -0.71 7.81
CA ILE A 125 -7.86 0.47 7.21
C ILE A 125 -7.58 1.48 8.33
N TYR A 126 -6.32 1.84 8.50
CA TYR A 126 -5.92 2.93 9.39
C TYR A 126 -6.19 4.27 8.71
N ARG A 127 -6.93 5.12 9.39
CA ARG A 127 -7.19 6.49 8.95
C ARG A 127 -6.27 7.44 9.69
N ILE A 128 -5.30 8.00 8.97
CA ILE A 128 -4.28 8.89 9.52
C ILE A 128 -4.53 10.31 9.00
N GLY A 129 -4.59 11.31 9.88
CA GLY A 129 -4.78 12.69 9.45
C GLY A 129 -3.53 13.25 8.74
N LEU A 130 -3.67 13.75 7.51
CA LEU A 130 -2.54 14.28 6.73
C LEU A 130 -1.85 15.47 7.38
N ARG A 131 -2.60 16.28 8.16
CA ARG A 131 -2.03 17.43 8.88
C ARG A 131 -1.49 17.05 10.25
N SER A 132 -2.16 16.12 10.93
CA SER A 132 -1.84 15.74 12.31
C SER A 132 -0.74 14.69 12.37
N HIS A 133 -0.55 13.90 11.32
CA HIS A 133 0.26 12.67 11.28
C HIS A 133 -0.16 11.67 12.37
N ARG A 134 -1.41 11.73 12.83
CA ARG A 134 -1.95 10.89 13.91
C ARG A 134 -2.99 9.92 13.40
N LEU A 135 -3.05 8.76 14.03
CA LEU A 135 -4.17 7.82 13.87
C LEU A 135 -5.45 8.50 14.36
N GLU A 136 -6.41 8.72 13.47
CA GLU A 136 -7.71 9.31 13.77
C GLU A 136 -8.84 8.27 13.80
N GLY A 137 -8.61 7.04 13.32
CA GLY A 137 -9.56 5.94 13.45
C GLY A 137 -9.08 4.65 12.80
N VAL A 138 -9.69 3.53 13.20
CA VAL A 138 -9.47 2.21 12.60
C VAL A 138 -10.79 1.73 12.00
N ILE A 139 -10.77 1.51 10.70
CA ILE A 139 -11.93 1.08 9.92
C ILE A 139 -11.83 -0.43 9.78
N VAL A 140 -12.70 -1.17 10.48
CA VAL A 140 -12.70 -2.65 10.38
C VAL A 140 -13.44 -3.06 9.12
N LEU A 141 -12.90 -4.01 8.39
CA LEU A 141 -13.47 -4.56 7.16
C LEU A 141 -13.99 -5.96 7.42
N ASP A 142 -15.07 -6.33 6.74
CA ASP A 142 -15.69 -7.64 6.92
C ASP A 142 -14.76 -8.77 6.47
N GLY A 143 -14.42 -9.67 7.39
CA GLY A 143 -13.60 -10.86 7.17
C GLY A 143 -12.09 -10.60 7.09
N THR A 144 -11.37 -11.55 6.49
CA THR A 144 -9.91 -11.54 6.34
C THR A 144 -9.44 -11.19 4.91
N PRO A 145 -10.02 -10.19 4.21
CA PRO A 145 -9.57 -9.87 2.87
C PRO A 145 -8.09 -9.50 2.90
N HIS A 146 -7.33 -9.96 1.91
CA HIS A 146 -5.90 -9.68 1.79
C HIS A 146 -5.63 -8.24 1.31
N VAL A 147 -6.46 -7.26 1.73
CA VAL A 147 -6.71 -5.90 1.20
C VAL A 147 -5.46 -5.24 0.56
N GLY A 148 -5.13 -5.66 -0.66
CA GLY A 148 -3.82 -5.38 -1.27
C GLY A 148 -3.66 -3.91 -1.59
N GLY A 149 -4.49 -3.40 -2.50
CA GLY A 149 -4.47 -1.99 -2.91
C GLY A 149 -5.72 -1.19 -2.52
N LEU A 150 -5.53 0.12 -2.37
CA LEU A 150 -6.53 1.15 -2.09
C LEU A 150 -6.42 2.28 -3.12
N ALA A 151 -7.55 2.81 -3.58
CA ALA A 151 -7.56 4.06 -4.36
C ALA A 151 -8.77 4.91 -4.03
N TYR A 152 -8.55 6.21 -3.88
CA TYR A 152 -9.63 7.15 -3.64
C TYR A 152 -10.17 7.72 -4.95
N ASP A 153 -11.46 7.51 -5.19
CA ASP A 153 -12.20 8.15 -6.25
C ASP A 153 -12.90 9.39 -5.68
N ALA A 154 -12.22 10.53 -5.78
CA ALA A 154 -12.71 11.80 -5.28
C ALA A 154 -13.97 12.31 -6.01
N LYS A 155 -14.19 11.88 -7.26
CA LYS A 155 -15.35 12.33 -8.06
C LYS A 155 -16.65 11.69 -7.57
N HIS A 156 -16.56 10.43 -7.13
CA HIS A 156 -17.72 9.67 -6.66
C HIS A 156 -17.70 9.37 -5.15
N ASP A 157 -16.75 9.97 -4.43
CA ASP A 157 -16.62 9.96 -2.97
C ASP A 157 -16.58 8.56 -2.36
N ARG A 158 -15.66 7.73 -2.88
CA ARG A 158 -15.49 6.34 -2.47
C ARG A 158 -14.02 5.93 -2.43
N VAL A 159 -13.72 4.94 -1.61
CA VAL A 159 -12.43 4.23 -1.62
C VAL A 159 -12.65 2.88 -2.27
N TRP A 160 -11.91 2.60 -3.34
CA TRP A 160 -11.80 1.29 -3.96
C TRP A 160 -10.78 0.46 -3.20
N MET A 161 -11.04 -0.84 -3.08
CA MET A 161 -10.13 -1.79 -2.44
C MET A 161 -10.08 -3.11 -3.20
N CYS A 162 -8.89 -3.68 -3.31
CA CYS A 162 -8.69 -5.02 -3.84
C CYS A 162 -9.28 -6.07 -2.89
N GLY A 163 -9.74 -7.17 -3.47
CA GLY A 163 -10.19 -8.33 -2.73
C GLY A 163 -10.02 -9.61 -3.53
N TYR A 164 -10.31 -10.72 -2.88
CA TYR A 164 -10.30 -12.04 -3.49
C TYR A 164 -11.46 -12.85 -2.93
N ARG A 165 -12.18 -13.52 -3.82
CA ARG A 165 -13.18 -14.51 -3.44
C ARG A 165 -12.53 -15.88 -3.38
N GLU A 166 -12.66 -16.58 -2.27
CA GLU A 166 -12.20 -17.95 -2.13
C GLU A 166 -13.14 -18.99 -2.78
N GLY A 167 -12.60 -20.18 -3.06
CA GLY A 167 -13.36 -21.36 -3.50
C GLY A 167 -13.07 -21.82 -4.94
N LYS A 168 -13.75 -22.88 -5.39
CA LYS A 168 -13.52 -23.51 -6.71
C LYS A 168 -13.73 -22.58 -7.91
N ASN A 169 -14.52 -21.52 -7.73
CA ASN A 169 -14.74 -20.44 -8.70
C ASN A 169 -14.30 -19.09 -8.13
N GLY A 170 -13.28 -19.12 -7.25
CA GLY A 170 -12.67 -17.94 -6.67
C GLY A 170 -11.93 -17.10 -7.70
N GLY A 171 -11.69 -15.84 -7.38
CA GLY A 171 -11.04 -14.90 -8.29
C GLY A 171 -11.02 -13.49 -7.74
N ALA A 172 -10.37 -12.60 -8.48
CA ALA A 172 -10.20 -11.21 -8.12
C ALA A 172 -11.54 -10.51 -7.89
N THR A 173 -11.62 -9.70 -6.84
CA THR A 173 -12.72 -8.77 -6.63
C THR A 173 -12.18 -7.36 -6.43
N VAL A 174 -13.02 -6.38 -6.73
CA VAL A 174 -12.81 -5.01 -6.29
C VAL A 174 -14.06 -4.53 -5.58
N SER A 175 -13.87 -3.97 -4.40
CA SER A 175 -14.96 -3.46 -3.58
C SER A 175 -14.85 -1.95 -3.39
N SER A 176 -15.96 -1.29 -3.07
CA SER A 176 -15.97 0.14 -2.75
C SER A 176 -16.57 0.40 -1.37
N LEU A 177 -15.95 1.33 -0.65
CA LEU A 177 -16.47 1.93 0.58
C LEU A 177 -16.89 3.36 0.28
N LYS A 178 -18.13 3.72 0.56
CA LYS A 178 -18.59 5.10 0.43
C LYS A 178 -18.02 5.96 1.57
N ALA A 179 -17.63 7.22 1.31
CA ALA A 179 -17.05 8.09 2.32
C ALA A 179 -17.89 8.25 3.58
N SER A 180 -19.21 8.37 3.44
CA SER A 180 -20.10 8.44 4.60
C SER A 180 -20.03 7.23 5.54
N ALA A 181 -19.64 6.06 5.03
CA ALA A 181 -19.46 4.85 5.84
C ALA A 181 -18.10 4.84 6.53
N TRP A 182 -17.01 5.10 5.79
CA TRP A 182 -15.66 4.91 6.29
C TRP A 182 -15.10 6.15 7.03
N GLU A 183 -15.53 7.37 6.69
CA GLU A 183 -15.03 8.60 7.30
C GLU A 183 -15.51 8.78 8.75
N TYR A 184 -16.62 8.17 9.16
CA TYR A 184 -17.14 8.29 10.53
C TYR A 184 -17.17 6.97 11.28
N TYR A 185 -16.54 5.94 10.71
CA TYR A 185 -16.50 4.61 11.31
C TYR A 185 -15.71 4.62 12.64
N ASP A 186 -16.30 4.00 13.65
CA ASP A 186 -15.72 3.77 14.97
C ASP A 186 -16.16 2.38 15.45
N ALA A 187 -15.22 1.43 15.47
CA ALA A 187 -15.48 0.04 15.86
C ALA A 187 -16.04 -0.09 17.28
N SER A 188 -15.76 0.86 18.18
CA SER A 188 -16.27 0.82 19.56
C SER A 188 -17.77 1.15 19.67
N ARG A 189 -18.34 1.72 18.60
CA ARG A 189 -19.74 2.19 18.52
C ARG A 189 -20.53 1.51 17.41
N ALA A 190 -19.86 0.79 16.52
CA ALA A 190 -20.48 0.11 15.40
C ALA A 190 -20.96 -1.29 15.82
N ASP A 191 -22.09 -1.73 15.25
CA ASP A 191 -22.62 -3.08 15.44
C ASP A 191 -21.94 -4.14 14.54
N GLY A 192 -20.74 -3.83 14.01
CA GLY A 192 -19.98 -4.70 13.12
C GLY A 192 -18.99 -3.97 12.21
N PRO A 193 -18.43 -4.66 11.20
CA PRO A 193 -17.50 -4.09 10.24
C PRO A 193 -18.08 -2.92 9.43
N CYS A 194 -17.21 -2.11 8.85
CA CYS A 194 -17.59 -1.04 7.92
C CYS A 194 -18.26 -1.65 6.69
N ALA A 195 -19.48 -1.20 6.40
CA ALA A 195 -20.26 -1.71 5.29
C ALA A 195 -19.58 -1.44 3.94
N VAL A 196 -19.44 -2.49 3.14
CA VAL A 196 -19.06 -2.41 1.73
C VAL A 196 -20.26 -1.92 0.92
N GLU A 197 -20.07 -0.88 0.11
CA GLU A 197 -21.14 -0.35 -0.75
C GLU A 197 -21.42 -1.33 -1.89
N ARG A 198 -20.36 -1.78 -2.59
CA ARG A 198 -20.44 -2.67 -3.75
C ARG A 198 -19.20 -3.53 -3.85
N THR A 199 -19.37 -4.74 -4.40
CA THR A 199 -18.29 -5.65 -4.77
C THR A 199 -18.49 -6.11 -6.21
N TYR A 200 -17.44 -5.99 -7.01
CA TYR A 200 -17.38 -6.42 -8.40
C TYR A 200 -16.48 -7.65 -8.52
N TYR A 201 -16.91 -8.67 -9.25
CA TYR A 201 -16.09 -9.85 -9.53
C TYR A 201 -15.37 -9.69 -10.87
N ILE A 202 -14.05 -9.85 -10.88
CA ILE A 202 -13.18 -9.64 -12.05
C ILE A 202 -12.60 -10.99 -12.48
N PRO A 203 -13.32 -11.80 -13.29
CA PRO A 203 -12.90 -13.15 -13.65
C PRO A 203 -11.69 -13.19 -14.58
N THR A 204 -11.32 -12.04 -15.14
CA THR A 204 -10.21 -11.86 -16.08
C THR A 204 -8.87 -11.69 -15.37
N LEU A 205 -8.88 -11.49 -14.04
CA LEU A 205 -7.70 -11.43 -13.17
C LEU A 205 -7.73 -12.59 -12.18
N ALA A 206 -6.58 -13.18 -11.87
CA ALA A 206 -6.51 -14.23 -10.85
C ALA A 206 -6.63 -13.60 -9.45
N HIS A 207 -5.85 -12.55 -9.18
CA HIS A 207 -5.81 -11.85 -7.91
C HIS A 207 -5.68 -10.34 -8.13
N ALA A 208 -6.70 -9.55 -7.74
CA ALA A 208 -6.52 -8.10 -7.68
C ALA A 208 -5.56 -7.79 -6.54
N SER A 209 -4.39 -7.25 -6.87
CA SER A 209 -3.32 -6.96 -5.88
C SER A 209 -3.15 -5.48 -5.62
N PHE A 210 -3.25 -4.66 -6.67
CA PHE A 210 -3.17 -3.22 -6.56
C PHE A 210 -4.15 -2.54 -7.49
N LEU A 211 -4.49 -1.29 -7.17
CA LEU A 211 -5.37 -0.50 -8.01
C LEU A 211 -5.09 1.00 -7.91
N THR A 212 -5.47 1.75 -8.93
CA THR A 212 -5.39 3.22 -8.91
C THR A 212 -6.48 3.83 -9.76
N VAL A 213 -6.84 5.07 -9.46
CA VAL A 213 -7.86 5.84 -10.19
C VAL A 213 -7.18 6.96 -10.95
N LYS A 214 -7.45 7.07 -12.26
CA LYS A 214 -7.04 8.21 -13.08
C LYS A 214 -8.17 8.61 -14.03
N GLY A 215 -8.64 9.85 -13.89
CA GLY A 215 -9.81 10.31 -14.62
C GLY A 215 -11.04 9.49 -14.24
N ASP A 216 -11.79 9.01 -15.23
CA ASP A 216 -12.98 8.18 -15.05
C ASP A 216 -12.66 6.68 -15.21
N ARG A 217 -11.45 6.25 -14.82
CA ARG A 217 -11.01 4.86 -14.95
C ARG A 217 -10.37 4.34 -13.67
N LEU A 218 -10.72 3.11 -13.34
CA LEU A 218 -10.07 2.28 -12.35
C LEU A 218 -9.11 1.32 -13.06
N TYR A 219 -7.85 1.32 -12.66
CA TYR A 219 -6.85 0.37 -13.13
C TYR A 219 -6.59 -0.65 -12.06
N VAL A 220 -6.60 -1.94 -12.40
CA VAL A 220 -6.44 -3.06 -11.45
C VAL A 220 -5.35 -3.99 -11.97
N GLY A 221 -4.32 -4.20 -11.16
CA GLY A 221 -3.22 -5.11 -11.46
C GLY A 221 -3.40 -6.49 -10.87
N ASP A 222 -2.98 -7.50 -11.63
CA ASP A 222 -2.91 -8.88 -11.15
C ASP A 222 -1.54 -9.22 -10.54
N PHE A 223 -1.54 -10.05 -9.51
CA PHE A 223 -0.33 -10.49 -8.84
C PHE A 223 0.12 -11.86 -9.33
N SER A 224 1.44 -12.01 -9.45
CA SER A 224 2.06 -13.32 -9.60
C SER A 224 3.41 -13.33 -8.88
N ASP A 225 3.63 -14.37 -8.09
CA ASP A 225 4.86 -14.63 -7.34
C ASP A 225 6.02 -15.14 -8.23
N THR A 226 5.72 -15.54 -9.46
CA THR A 226 6.74 -16.04 -10.38
C THR A 226 7.48 -14.85 -10.99
N ARG A 227 8.80 -14.72 -10.74
CA ARG A 227 9.59 -13.58 -11.27
C ARG A 227 9.58 -13.47 -12.80
N ARG A 228 9.33 -14.58 -13.49
CA ARG A 228 9.25 -14.68 -14.96
C ARG A 228 7.81 -14.67 -15.47
N SER A 229 6.79 -14.58 -14.62
CA SER A 229 5.41 -14.50 -15.12
C SER A 229 5.14 -13.16 -15.77
N ARG A 230 4.21 -13.24 -16.72
CA ARG A 230 3.56 -12.09 -17.33
C ARG A 230 2.18 -12.00 -16.71
N THR A 231 1.87 -10.83 -16.18
CA THR A 231 0.53 -10.51 -15.70
C THR A 231 0.07 -9.20 -16.34
N THR A 232 -1.13 -8.74 -15.98
CA THR A 232 -1.79 -7.63 -16.64
C THR A 232 -2.27 -6.61 -15.63
N ILE A 233 -2.19 -5.35 -16.02
CA ILE A 233 -3.09 -4.32 -15.51
C ILE A 233 -4.31 -4.30 -16.42
N GLN A 234 -5.51 -4.20 -15.87
CA GLN A 234 -6.75 -4.05 -16.62
C GLN A 234 -7.46 -2.77 -16.18
N ALA A 235 -7.97 -1.99 -17.13
CA ALA A 235 -8.69 -0.76 -16.83
C ALA A 235 -10.19 -0.93 -17.02
N PHE A 236 -10.97 -0.32 -16.15
CA PHE A 236 -12.43 -0.35 -16.13
C PHE A 236 -12.94 1.09 -16.09
N ASP A 237 -13.90 1.42 -16.96
CA ASP A 237 -14.55 2.73 -16.91
C ASP A 237 -15.44 2.83 -15.66
N ILE A 238 -15.30 3.95 -14.94
CA ILE A 238 -16.16 4.35 -13.84
C ILE A 238 -17.26 5.23 -14.43
N GLU A 239 -18.49 4.76 -14.38
CA GLU A 239 -19.66 5.48 -14.85
C GLU A 239 -19.95 6.69 -13.95
N LYS A 240 -20.76 7.62 -14.45
CA LYS A 240 -21.17 8.83 -13.72
C LYS A 240 -21.77 8.56 -12.32
N GLY A 241 -22.35 7.37 -12.12
CA GLY A 241 -22.90 6.94 -10.82
C GLY A 241 -21.86 6.41 -9.84
N GLY A 242 -20.58 6.34 -10.21
CA GLY A 242 -19.52 5.70 -9.43
C GLY A 242 -19.51 4.17 -9.53
N THR A 243 -20.25 3.61 -10.48
CA THR A 243 -20.31 2.17 -10.78
C THR A 243 -19.29 1.80 -11.84
N LEU A 244 -18.72 0.60 -11.78
CA LEU A 244 -17.93 0.08 -12.90
C LEU A 244 -18.86 -0.34 -14.04
N ARG A 245 -18.49 0.01 -15.27
CA ARG A 245 -19.24 -0.35 -16.48
C ARG A 245 -19.43 -1.86 -16.55
N GLN A 246 -20.68 -2.29 -16.53
CA GLN A 246 -21.06 -3.66 -16.88
C GLN A 246 -21.09 -3.79 -18.40
N ALA A 247 -20.74 -4.95 -18.95
CA ALA A 247 -20.86 -5.15 -20.40
C ALA A 247 -21.47 -6.48 -20.82
N ASP A 248 -21.71 -6.54 -22.13
CA ASP A 248 -22.01 -7.74 -22.90
C ASP A 248 -20.69 -8.43 -23.31
N ARG A 249 -20.65 -9.75 -23.22
CA ARG A 249 -19.44 -10.53 -22.90
C ARG A 249 -18.54 -10.87 -24.10
N ASP A 250 -19.00 -10.60 -25.31
CA ASP A 250 -18.40 -11.14 -26.54
C ASP A 250 -17.36 -10.22 -27.20
N GLU A 251 -17.39 -8.89 -26.96
CA GLU A 251 -16.44 -7.95 -27.57
C GLU A 251 -15.04 -8.00 -26.94
N THR A 252 -14.93 -8.23 -25.62
CA THR A 252 -13.69 -8.00 -24.87
C THR A 252 -12.73 -9.19 -24.83
N MET A 253 -13.26 -10.39 -24.98
CA MET A 253 -12.47 -11.61 -24.84
C MET A 253 -11.48 -11.81 -26.00
N ALA A 254 -11.77 -11.24 -27.18
CA ALA A 254 -10.89 -11.30 -28.33
C ALA A 254 -9.62 -10.45 -28.13
N ASP A 255 -9.77 -9.22 -27.63
CA ASP A 255 -8.67 -8.29 -27.38
C ASP A 255 -7.76 -8.74 -26.23
N LEU A 256 -8.36 -9.23 -25.13
CA LEU A 256 -7.64 -9.86 -24.02
C LEU A 256 -6.80 -11.06 -24.47
N GLN A 257 -7.37 -11.88 -25.36
CA GLN A 257 -6.68 -13.07 -25.86
C GLN A 257 -5.52 -12.69 -26.79
N LYS A 258 -5.66 -11.62 -27.57
CA LYS A 258 -4.60 -11.09 -28.44
C LYS A 258 -3.40 -10.57 -27.63
N VAL A 259 -3.62 -9.83 -26.56
CA VAL A 259 -2.52 -9.30 -25.72
C VAL A 259 -1.79 -10.41 -24.97
N ARG A 260 -2.53 -11.41 -24.49
CA ARG A 260 -1.93 -12.61 -23.89
C ARG A 260 -1.15 -13.44 -24.92
N SER A 261 -1.52 -13.42 -26.21
CA SER A 261 -0.80 -14.13 -27.28
C SER A 261 0.36 -13.35 -27.88
N ASP A 262 0.30 -12.02 -27.97
CA ASP A 262 1.41 -11.18 -28.45
C ASP A 262 2.56 -11.11 -27.43
N GLY A 263 2.28 -11.48 -26.17
CA GLY A 263 3.27 -11.66 -25.11
C GLY A 263 4.16 -12.90 -25.24
N TYR A 264 4.42 -13.47 -26.42
CA TYR A 264 5.53 -14.42 -26.58
C TYR A 264 6.85 -13.65 -26.64
N LEU A 265 7.85 -14.09 -25.86
CA LEU A 265 9.25 -13.85 -26.24
C LEU A 265 9.72 -15.17 -26.85
N GLU A 266 10.29 -15.10 -28.04
CA GLU A 266 11.32 -16.07 -28.41
C GLU A 266 12.35 -16.04 -27.26
N SER A 267 12.68 -17.21 -26.73
CA SER A 267 13.72 -17.33 -25.71
C SER A 267 14.98 -16.65 -26.24
N GLU A 268 15.46 -15.60 -25.58
CA GLU A 268 16.85 -15.18 -25.78
C GLU A 268 17.70 -16.40 -25.41
N GLU A 269 18.43 -16.92 -26.41
CA GLU A 269 19.35 -18.03 -26.24
C GLU A 269 20.33 -17.68 -25.12
N GLY A 270 20.37 -18.54 -24.10
CA GLY A 270 21.38 -18.45 -23.03
C GLY A 270 20.82 -18.14 -21.66
N LEU A 271 19.97 -19.03 -21.13
CA LEU A 271 20.00 -19.60 -19.77
C LEU A 271 18.71 -20.40 -19.58
N GLU A 272 18.84 -21.72 -19.47
CA GLU A 272 17.71 -22.65 -19.35
C GLU A 272 16.79 -22.32 -18.16
N PRO A 273 15.50 -22.67 -18.25
CA PRO A 273 14.54 -22.41 -17.19
C PRO A 273 14.68 -23.46 -16.09
N GLU A 274 15.01 -23.02 -14.88
CA GLU A 274 14.62 -23.77 -13.68
C GLU A 274 13.17 -23.41 -13.33
N ASP A 275 12.35 -24.46 -13.46
CA ASP A 275 11.01 -24.80 -12.99
C ASP A 275 9.98 -23.70 -12.61
N ASP A 276 8.73 -23.98 -12.96
CA ASP A 276 7.49 -23.27 -12.61
C ASP A 276 7.09 -22.00 -13.40
N THR A 277 7.35 -21.94 -14.71
CA THR A 277 6.60 -21.01 -15.56
C THR A 277 5.14 -21.46 -15.69
N VAL A 278 4.20 -20.71 -15.12
CA VAL A 278 2.76 -20.89 -15.35
C VAL A 278 2.47 -20.78 -16.85
N ASP A 279 2.05 -21.89 -17.45
CA ASP A 279 1.64 -21.95 -18.84
C ASP A 279 0.25 -21.31 -19.04
N VAL A 280 0.23 -20.10 -19.57
CA VAL A 280 -1.00 -19.36 -19.90
C VAL A 280 -1.78 -20.02 -21.08
N ARG A 281 -1.26 -21.10 -21.69
CA ARG A 281 -1.84 -21.75 -22.88
C ARG A 281 -3.11 -22.58 -22.66
N ASN A 282 -3.54 -22.89 -21.44
CA ASN A 282 -4.74 -23.72 -21.23
C ASN A 282 -6.07 -22.94 -21.23
N THR A 283 -6.27 -22.16 -22.29
CA THR A 283 -7.46 -21.37 -22.64
C THR A 283 -8.78 -22.15 -22.87
N ARG A 284 -8.86 -23.45 -22.52
CA ARG A 284 -10.14 -24.18 -22.48
C ARG A 284 -10.91 -23.99 -21.16
N VAL A 285 -10.21 -23.73 -20.05
CA VAL A 285 -10.83 -23.52 -18.73
C VAL A 285 -11.57 -22.18 -18.66
N MET A 286 -11.03 -21.13 -19.28
CA MET A 286 -11.60 -19.77 -19.26
C MET A 286 -13.05 -19.72 -19.80
N LYS A 287 -13.36 -20.45 -20.88
CA LYS A 287 -14.71 -20.47 -21.45
C LYS A 287 -15.75 -21.09 -20.52
N HIS A 288 -15.35 -22.02 -19.64
CA HIS A 288 -16.23 -22.62 -18.64
C HIS A 288 -16.34 -21.74 -17.40
N VAL A 289 -15.23 -21.26 -16.85
CA VAL A 289 -15.20 -20.35 -15.68
C VAL A 289 -15.99 -19.07 -15.94
N VAL A 290 -15.87 -18.48 -17.14
CA VAL A 290 -16.62 -17.29 -17.53
C VAL A 290 -18.12 -17.58 -17.73
N LYS A 291 -18.49 -18.79 -18.17
CA LYS A 291 -19.90 -19.23 -18.27
C LYS A 291 -20.53 -19.48 -16.90
N ASP A 292 -19.77 -20.01 -15.95
CA ASP A 292 -20.24 -20.31 -14.59
C ASP A 292 -20.26 -19.05 -13.71
N ALA A 293 -19.29 -18.15 -13.85
CA ALA A 293 -19.26 -16.84 -13.19
C ALA A 293 -20.44 -15.95 -13.61
N ALA A 294 -20.74 -15.87 -14.91
CA ALA A 294 -21.88 -15.10 -15.44
C ALA A 294 -23.25 -15.64 -15.00
N ARG A 295 -23.33 -16.89 -14.53
CA ARG A 295 -24.56 -17.51 -14.03
C ARG A 295 -24.78 -17.34 -12.52
N SER A 296 -23.75 -16.91 -11.78
CA SER A 296 -23.73 -17.00 -10.32
C SER A 296 -23.33 -15.71 -9.60
N HIS A 297 -22.96 -14.64 -10.31
CA HIS A 297 -22.40 -13.42 -9.70
C HIS A 297 -23.12 -12.15 -10.17
N GLY A 298 -23.33 -11.22 -9.23
CA GLY A 298 -23.74 -9.85 -9.52
C GLY A 298 -22.55 -9.03 -10.06
N ASP A 299 -22.87 -8.05 -10.90
CA ASP A 299 -22.00 -7.02 -11.48
C ASP A 299 -20.60 -7.49 -11.94
N MET A 300 -20.51 -7.86 -13.22
CA MET A 300 -19.27 -8.28 -13.89
C MET A 300 -18.73 -7.14 -14.75
N PRO A 301 -17.78 -6.33 -14.26
CA PRO A 301 -17.23 -5.25 -15.05
C PRO A 301 -16.35 -5.81 -16.15
N VAL A 302 -16.27 -5.07 -17.23
CA VAL A 302 -15.54 -5.50 -18.41
C VAL A 302 -14.36 -4.56 -18.65
N PRO A 303 -13.14 -5.11 -18.81
CA PRO A 303 -11.98 -4.28 -19.01
C PRO A 303 -12.07 -3.60 -20.38
N VAL A 304 -11.81 -2.29 -20.41
CA VAL A 304 -11.79 -1.48 -21.63
C VAL A 304 -10.37 -1.25 -22.14
N ASP A 305 -9.38 -1.59 -21.32
CA ASP A 305 -7.96 -1.35 -21.56
C ASP A 305 -7.09 -2.35 -20.77
N GLY A 306 -5.81 -2.55 -21.10
CA GLY A 306 -4.92 -3.33 -20.22
C GLY A 306 -3.43 -3.38 -20.60
N ALA A 307 -2.49 -3.36 -19.65
CA ALA A 307 -1.05 -3.30 -19.92
C ALA A 307 -0.36 -4.61 -19.53
N LEU A 308 0.70 -4.99 -20.25
CA LEU A 308 1.57 -6.09 -19.83
C LEU A 308 2.55 -5.62 -18.76
N ILE A 309 2.68 -6.40 -17.69
CA ILE A 309 3.66 -6.19 -16.62
C ILE A 309 4.39 -7.48 -16.29
N ASN A 310 5.55 -7.34 -15.66
CA ASN A 310 6.21 -8.46 -14.99
C ASN A 310 5.48 -8.79 -13.68
N GLY A 311 5.61 -10.04 -13.22
CA GLY A 311 5.19 -10.44 -11.87
C GLY A 311 5.85 -9.60 -10.77
N GLN A 312 5.43 -9.86 -9.53
CA GLN A 312 5.90 -9.18 -8.32
C GLN A 312 5.52 -7.69 -8.20
N ALA A 313 4.65 -7.20 -9.10
CA ALA A 313 4.09 -5.85 -8.98
C ALA A 313 3.10 -5.79 -7.81
N GLN A 314 3.17 -4.73 -7.00
CA GLN A 314 2.36 -4.53 -5.79
C GLN A 314 1.63 -3.19 -5.74
N GLY A 315 1.86 -2.32 -6.72
CA GLY A 315 1.34 -0.96 -6.69
C GLY A 315 1.59 -0.24 -7.99
N MET A 316 0.68 0.68 -8.32
CA MET A 316 0.81 1.56 -9.47
C MET A 316 0.30 2.95 -9.12
N ALA A 317 1.09 3.96 -9.45
CA ALA A 317 0.64 5.35 -9.47
C ALA A 317 0.85 5.95 -10.86
N LEU A 318 -0.17 6.65 -11.36
CA LEU A 318 -0.12 7.31 -12.66
C LEU A 318 0.01 8.81 -12.47
N VAL A 319 1.03 9.42 -13.06
CA VAL A 319 1.23 10.87 -12.99
C VAL A 319 1.65 11.43 -14.33
N ARG A 320 0.88 12.39 -14.85
CA ARG A 320 1.06 12.93 -16.21
C ARG A 320 1.10 11.79 -17.24
N ASP A 321 2.22 11.65 -17.94
CA ASP A 321 2.61 10.68 -18.94
C ASP A 321 3.58 9.62 -18.37
N LEU A 322 3.58 9.41 -17.05
CA LEU A 322 4.40 8.41 -16.37
C LEU A 322 3.55 7.41 -15.58
N CYS A 323 4.04 6.18 -15.55
CA CYS A 323 3.61 5.11 -14.67
C CYS A 323 4.75 4.81 -13.67
N LEU A 324 4.43 4.86 -12.38
CA LEU A 324 5.30 4.44 -11.29
C LEU A 324 4.79 3.09 -10.80
N LEU A 325 5.58 2.03 -11.02
CA LEU A 325 5.21 0.66 -10.66
C LEU A 325 6.11 0.18 -9.53
N SER A 326 5.52 -0.19 -8.39
CA SER A 326 6.25 -0.83 -7.28
C SER A 326 6.32 -2.35 -7.50
N GLN A 327 7.46 -2.93 -7.16
CA GLN A 327 7.67 -4.37 -7.12
C GLN A 327 8.32 -4.79 -5.80
N SER A 328 7.70 -5.76 -5.12
CA SER A 328 8.17 -6.35 -3.88
C SER A 328 8.74 -7.73 -4.15
N TYR A 329 9.75 -8.17 -3.41
CA TYR A 329 10.32 -9.51 -3.55
C TYR A 329 10.47 -10.21 -2.19
N GLY A 330 9.56 -9.90 -1.26
CA GLY A 330 9.62 -10.34 0.13
C GLY A 330 10.86 -9.76 0.81
N LEU A 331 11.74 -10.63 1.32
CA LEU A 331 12.97 -10.24 2.04
C LEU A 331 14.05 -9.58 1.17
N ARG A 332 13.88 -9.58 -0.16
CA ARG A 332 14.82 -8.95 -1.09
C ARG A 332 14.38 -7.52 -1.40
N ASP A 333 15.37 -6.68 -1.71
CA ASP A 333 15.16 -5.29 -2.09
C ASP A 333 14.04 -5.11 -3.11
N SER A 334 13.18 -4.12 -2.86
CA SER A 334 12.09 -3.75 -3.75
C SER A 334 12.59 -2.88 -4.91
N ARG A 335 11.75 -2.70 -5.93
CA ARG A 335 12.03 -1.80 -7.06
C ARG A 335 10.86 -0.85 -7.27
N LEU A 336 11.15 0.44 -7.40
CA LEU A 336 10.21 1.40 -7.98
C LEU A 336 10.67 1.67 -9.41
N ARG A 337 9.82 1.37 -10.38
CA ARG A 337 10.10 1.58 -11.80
C ARG A 337 9.33 2.77 -12.31
N VAL A 338 10.00 3.62 -13.08
CA VAL A 338 9.36 4.72 -13.79
C VAL A 338 9.34 4.38 -15.27
N MET A 339 8.16 4.41 -15.85
CA MET A 339 7.88 4.05 -17.23
C MET A 339 7.05 5.14 -17.89
N ALA A 340 7.13 5.23 -19.22
CA ALA A 340 6.21 6.08 -19.97
C ALA A 340 4.77 5.54 -19.87
N TRP A 341 3.81 6.46 -19.96
CA TRP A 341 2.38 6.18 -19.96
C TRP A 341 1.69 7.04 -21.02
N ASP A 342 1.23 6.41 -22.09
CA ASP A 342 0.67 7.09 -23.26
C ASP A 342 -0.87 7.20 -23.30
N GLY A 343 -1.54 6.99 -22.16
CA GLY A 343 -2.97 7.30 -22.01
C GLY A 343 -3.94 6.11 -22.10
N GLY A 344 -3.46 4.88 -22.26
CA GLY A 344 -4.34 3.72 -22.23
C GLY A 344 -3.59 2.39 -22.12
N ALA A 345 -4.07 1.50 -21.26
CA ALA A 345 -3.32 0.34 -20.83
C ALA A 345 -2.93 -0.63 -21.98
N TRP A 346 -3.71 -0.86 -23.04
CA TRP A 346 -3.34 -1.73 -24.19
C TRP A 346 -2.23 -1.16 -25.07
N ASN A 347 -1.97 0.15 -25.01
CA ASN A 347 -0.88 0.76 -25.76
C ASN A 347 0.46 0.70 -25.01
N ASN A 348 0.46 0.29 -23.74
CA ASN A 348 1.65 0.29 -22.89
C ASN A 348 2.21 -1.11 -22.66
N ASP A 349 3.51 -1.26 -22.96
CA ASP A 349 4.34 -2.33 -22.41
C ASP A 349 5.00 -1.80 -21.14
N LEU A 350 4.58 -2.30 -19.98
CA LEU A 350 5.10 -1.90 -18.67
C LEU A 350 6.00 -2.98 -18.06
N ARG A 351 6.64 -3.80 -18.92
CA ARG A 351 7.68 -4.72 -18.48
C ARG A 351 8.93 -3.97 -18.04
N ASN A 352 9.70 -4.63 -17.17
CA ASN A 352 10.90 -4.09 -16.54
C ASN A 352 11.91 -3.48 -17.53
N ALA A 353 12.01 -4.01 -18.75
CA ALA A 353 12.91 -3.52 -19.80
C ALA A 353 12.51 -2.14 -20.36
N GLN A 354 11.25 -1.74 -20.18
CA GLN A 354 10.71 -0.45 -20.61
C GLN A 354 10.90 0.65 -19.56
N ALA A 355 11.41 0.31 -18.37
CA ALA A 355 11.68 1.28 -17.33
C ALA A 355 12.87 2.16 -17.72
N TRP A 356 12.63 3.46 -17.86
CA TRP A 356 13.68 4.44 -18.12
C TRP A 356 14.43 4.83 -16.85
N ALA A 357 13.81 4.63 -15.68
CA ALA A 357 14.45 4.74 -14.37
C ALA A 357 14.00 3.61 -13.43
N THR A 358 14.92 3.13 -12.59
CA THR A 358 14.64 2.13 -11.56
C THR A 358 15.34 2.52 -10.27
N PHE A 359 14.57 2.62 -9.18
CA PHE A 359 15.08 2.86 -7.84
C PHE A 359 15.09 1.56 -7.06
N VAL A 360 16.23 1.26 -6.45
CA VAL A 360 16.36 0.16 -5.48
C VAL A 360 15.92 0.70 -4.12
N LEU A 361 14.96 0.03 -3.50
CA LEU A 361 14.33 0.46 -2.26
C LEU A 361 14.32 -0.67 -1.24
N PRO A 362 14.08 -0.37 0.05
CA PRO A 362 13.99 -1.39 1.08
C PRO A 362 13.00 -2.52 0.73
N PRO A 363 13.22 -3.74 1.23
CA PRO A 363 12.35 -4.89 1.02
C PRO A 363 10.89 -4.61 1.39
N MET A 364 10.00 -5.40 0.79
CA MET A 364 8.56 -5.40 1.07
C MET A 364 7.86 -4.06 0.82
N MET A 365 8.22 -3.37 -0.27
CA MET A 365 7.48 -2.19 -0.73
C MET A 365 6.21 -2.65 -1.44
N GLU A 366 5.06 -2.29 -0.87
CA GLU A 366 3.75 -2.68 -1.39
C GLU A 366 3.18 -1.57 -2.28
N GLU A 367 2.03 -1.01 -1.94
CA GLU A 367 1.38 -0.01 -2.78
C GLU A 367 2.12 1.34 -2.79
N THR A 368 1.99 2.04 -3.91
CA THR A 368 2.50 3.39 -4.13
C THR A 368 1.37 4.30 -4.57
N GLU A 369 1.37 5.54 -4.07
CA GLU A 369 0.35 6.55 -4.40
C GLU A 369 1.00 7.89 -4.74
N VAL A 370 0.40 8.63 -5.69
CA VAL A 370 0.82 9.99 -6.02
C VAL A 370 -0.33 10.97 -5.75
N SER A 371 -0.11 11.90 -4.83
CA SER A 371 -1.09 12.93 -4.50
C SER A 371 -0.40 14.23 -4.08
N GLY A 372 -0.93 15.37 -4.54
CA GLY A 372 -0.44 16.71 -4.15
C GLY A 372 1.05 16.95 -4.44
N GLY A 373 1.61 16.35 -5.50
CA GLY A 373 3.04 16.44 -5.83
C GLY A 373 3.96 15.65 -4.89
N ARG A 374 3.40 14.70 -4.14
CA ARG A 374 4.12 13.78 -3.26
C ARG A 374 3.92 12.34 -3.74
N LEU A 375 4.93 11.51 -3.49
CA LEU A 375 4.93 10.08 -3.70
C LEU A 375 4.92 9.39 -2.33
N TYR A 376 3.95 8.51 -2.12
CA TYR A 376 3.75 7.74 -0.89
C TYR A 376 4.13 6.29 -1.16
N LEU A 377 4.98 5.71 -0.32
CA LEU A 377 5.47 4.33 -0.46
C LEU A 377 5.14 3.54 0.81
N CYS A 378 4.32 2.50 0.69
CA CYS A 378 3.95 1.61 1.79
C CYS A 378 4.95 0.45 1.92
N PHE A 379 5.19 -0.04 3.15
CA PHE A 379 6.09 -1.16 3.40
C PHE A 379 5.52 -2.13 4.46
N GLU A 380 5.60 -3.44 4.21
CA GLU A 380 5.21 -4.48 5.18
C GLU A 380 6.29 -4.75 6.24
N SER A 381 7.54 -4.36 5.99
CA SER A 381 8.71 -4.82 6.76
C SER A 381 8.69 -4.44 8.25
N GLY A 382 7.81 -3.53 8.68
CA GLY A 382 7.54 -3.24 10.09
C GLY A 382 6.55 -4.18 10.80
N ALA A 383 5.83 -5.03 10.06
CA ALA A 383 4.86 -5.98 10.60
C ALA A 383 5.53 -7.07 11.44
N GLU A 384 4.76 -7.66 12.35
CA GLU A 384 5.25 -8.70 13.27
C GLU A 384 5.95 -9.85 12.53
N ALA A 385 5.34 -10.34 11.45
CA ALA A 385 5.85 -11.45 10.64
C ALA A 385 7.25 -11.18 10.03
N TYR A 386 7.65 -9.92 9.89
CA TYR A 386 8.82 -9.50 9.12
C TYR A 386 9.84 -8.69 9.91
N ARG A 387 9.44 -7.97 10.96
CA ARG A 387 10.31 -7.03 11.68
C ARG A 387 11.52 -7.67 12.37
N TRP A 388 11.51 -8.99 12.53
CA TRP A 388 12.59 -9.78 13.11
C TRP A 388 13.57 -10.36 12.07
N GLN A 389 13.23 -10.25 10.78
CA GLN A 389 14.04 -10.80 9.71
C GLN A 389 15.30 -9.96 9.47
N ASP A 390 16.37 -10.62 9.02
CA ASP A 390 17.64 -9.98 8.69
C ASP A 390 17.57 -9.28 7.32
N CYS A 391 16.87 -8.15 7.32
CA CYS A 391 16.72 -7.29 6.15
C CYS A 391 16.56 -5.82 6.58
N ALA A 392 16.68 -4.91 5.61
CA ALA A 392 16.33 -3.51 5.83
C ALA A 392 14.83 -3.39 6.10
N ARG A 393 14.46 -2.57 7.08
CA ARG A 393 13.08 -2.48 7.58
C ARG A 393 12.62 -1.04 7.69
N VAL A 394 11.37 -0.81 7.35
CA VAL A 394 10.69 0.49 7.35
C VAL A 394 9.30 0.29 7.97
N ASP A 395 8.95 1.13 8.94
CA ASP A 395 7.70 1.04 9.73
C ASP A 395 6.73 2.20 9.46
N ARG A 396 6.92 2.88 8.33
CA ARG A 396 6.26 4.12 7.99
C ARG A 396 5.99 4.20 6.51
N VAL A 397 4.91 4.88 6.13
CA VAL A 397 4.72 5.30 4.74
C VAL A 397 5.75 6.39 4.45
N LEU A 398 6.69 6.10 3.57
CA LEU A 398 7.70 7.07 3.16
C LEU A 398 7.07 8.08 2.21
N VAL A 399 7.36 9.37 2.44
CA VAL A 399 6.81 10.46 1.64
C VAL A 399 7.95 11.22 0.97
N LEU A 400 8.03 11.10 -0.34
CA LEU A 400 9.00 11.79 -1.17
C LEU A 400 8.31 12.94 -1.91
N ARG A 401 9.07 13.97 -2.27
CA ARG A 401 8.58 14.93 -3.27
C ARG A 401 8.64 14.23 -4.61
N LEU A 402 7.55 14.28 -5.37
CA LEU A 402 7.49 13.61 -6.66
C LEU A 402 8.62 14.08 -7.60
N LYS A 403 8.90 15.39 -7.60
CA LYS A 403 9.96 15.98 -8.43
C LYS A 403 11.38 15.48 -8.15
N ASP A 404 11.61 14.92 -6.96
CA ASP A 404 12.91 14.34 -6.59
C ASP A 404 13.10 12.95 -7.25
N VAL A 405 12.00 12.33 -7.70
CA VAL A 405 11.98 10.98 -8.30
C VAL A 405 11.84 11.05 -9.83
N VAL A 406 10.92 11.90 -10.33
CA VAL A 406 10.60 11.95 -11.77
C VAL A 406 11.03 13.25 -12.46
N GLY A 407 11.66 14.18 -11.74
CA GLY A 407 11.97 15.51 -12.25
C GLY A 407 10.77 16.46 -12.26
N SER A 408 10.98 17.66 -12.79
CA SER A 408 10.01 18.76 -12.83
C SER A 408 8.89 18.57 -13.84
#